data_AF-A0AA38PW93-F1
#
_entry.id   AF-A0AA38PW93-F1
#
_cell.length_a   1.000
_cell.length_b   1.000
_cell.length_c   1.000
_cell.angle_alpha   90.00
_cell.angle_beta   90.00
_cell.angle_gamma   90.00
#
_symmetry.space_group_name_H-M   'P 1'
#
loop_
_entity.id
_entity.type
_entity.pdbx_description
1 polymer ?
#
loop_
_entity_poly.entity_id
_entity_poly.type
_entity_poly.pdbx_seq_one_letter_code
_entity_poly.pdbx_strand_id
1 'polypeptide(L)'
;MRSFHKPEPKKAKDDLNAHPLPTGAEAKLTRSTTRARARSTASREDHSGNNTFQVHTVPIPAPPDEPTTAKLERKRTVKTTADGTRSARTSTEHSRPPLPGPADVIARQNHAKATLTQQRIFIGDRQRFVVVEISHSTTAGDVVHMVEAQGALKEWRGTGGWMLFEIAQDFGMERPIRSFELLADIEASWNKDKLVNTFLLKLTSLASTLSRSALPSSSPTHSGYIEWESKRGKWNKRYLMLKEHSLWLSKRDNGRDEIMLCSLSNFDAYQITRLVKAPKEFTFAVKSTDNLSFFENTADYLHIFSCKKDAGEKWMEKILLARSYILHQERNILSKASSKGHPKSLPPPQTGSTGLSRSLTKRSGPTLVNVNPANVFEPGSLLRG
;
A
#
# COMPACT_ATOMS: atom_id res chain seq x y z
N MET A 1 35.23 -21.37 28.47
CA MET A 1 36.69 -21.10 28.40
C MET A 1 37.39 -22.27 27.71
N ARG A 2 37.97 -22.05 26.53
CA ARG A 2 39.12 -22.81 26.00
C ARG A 2 40.01 -21.82 25.25
N SER A 3 41.31 -21.91 25.45
CA SER A 3 42.29 -20.87 25.12
C SER A 3 43.22 -21.28 23.98
N PHE A 4 43.66 -20.28 23.24
CA PHE A 4 44.76 -20.19 22.27
C PHE A 4 45.85 -21.28 22.29
N HIS A 5 46.31 -21.72 21.10
CA HIS A 5 47.49 -21.11 20.46
C HIS A 5 47.74 -21.56 19.00
N LYS A 6 48.25 -20.63 18.19
CA LYS A 6 48.94 -20.85 16.90
C LYS A 6 50.41 -21.28 17.14
N PRO A 7 51.05 -21.89 16.14
CA PRO A 7 52.45 -21.60 15.83
C PRO A 7 52.65 -21.07 14.40
N GLU A 8 53.56 -20.12 14.27
CA GLU A 8 54.23 -19.67 13.04
C GLU A 8 55.71 -19.48 13.43
N PRO A 9 56.70 -19.83 12.59
CA PRO A 9 57.58 -18.79 12.02
C PRO A 9 58.20 -19.21 10.64
N LYS A 10 59.08 -18.51 9.91
CA LYS A 10 59.93 -17.30 10.13
C LYS A 10 59.93 -16.39 8.87
N LYS A 11 60.36 -15.13 9.07
CA LYS A 11 60.71 -14.15 8.02
C LYS A 11 62.11 -14.41 7.42
N ALA A 12 62.30 -13.95 6.18
CA ALA A 12 63.55 -13.35 5.70
C ALA A 12 63.28 -11.87 5.34
N LYS A 13 64.32 -11.04 5.25
CA LYS A 13 64.22 -9.57 5.30
C LYS A 13 65.31 -8.93 4.42
N ASP A 14 65.13 -7.65 4.10
CA ASP A 14 66.14 -6.70 3.57
C ASP A 14 66.57 -6.93 2.09
N ASP A 15 66.82 -5.91 1.24
CA ASP A 15 66.65 -4.46 1.43
C ASP A 15 66.49 -3.64 0.13
N LEU A 16 66.14 -2.36 0.33
CA LEU A 16 66.08 -1.18 -0.56
C LEU A 16 67.06 -1.10 -1.77
N ASN A 17 66.64 -0.54 -2.93
CA ASN A 17 66.74 0.91 -3.27
C ASN A 17 66.24 1.23 -4.71
N ALA A 18 66.19 2.50 -5.14
CA ALA A 18 65.39 2.97 -6.29
C ALA A 18 66.10 3.78 -7.43
N HIS A 19 65.42 3.87 -8.60
CA HIS A 19 65.56 4.87 -9.69
C HIS A 19 66.84 4.90 -10.58
N PRO A 20 66.85 5.55 -11.78
CA PRO A 20 65.77 5.97 -12.71
C PRO A 20 66.02 5.62 -14.22
N LEU A 21 65.16 6.18 -15.10
CA LEU A 21 65.12 6.18 -16.58
C LEU A 21 66.43 6.55 -17.34
N PRO A 22 66.51 6.17 -18.64
CA PRO A 22 67.12 7.00 -19.69
C PRO A 22 66.12 7.47 -20.78
N THR A 23 66.53 8.48 -21.56
CA THR A 23 65.72 9.25 -22.52
C THR A 23 66.26 9.22 -23.97
N GLY A 24 65.38 9.31 -24.97
CA GLY A 24 65.70 9.65 -26.38
C GLY A 24 66.12 8.47 -27.28
N ALA A 25 65.91 8.48 -28.60
CA ALA A 25 65.28 9.50 -29.46
C ALA A 25 64.75 8.88 -30.78
N GLU A 26 63.82 9.61 -31.43
CA GLU A 26 63.44 9.62 -32.87
C GLU A 26 63.31 8.34 -33.72
N ALA A 27 62.14 8.13 -34.35
CA ALA A 27 61.97 8.46 -35.79
C ALA A 27 60.56 8.14 -36.40
N LYS A 28 60.07 9.13 -37.17
CA LYS A 28 59.18 9.06 -38.36
C LYS A 28 57.68 8.69 -38.25
N LEU A 29 56.88 9.63 -38.78
CA LEU A 29 55.46 9.52 -39.11
C LEU A 29 55.24 8.65 -40.37
N THR A 30 54.06 8.03 -40.49
CA THR A 30 53.27 8.02 -41.73
C THR A 30 51.76 8.14 -41.44
N ARG A 31 51.01 8.66 -42.41
CA ARG A 31 49.62 9.14 -42.29
C ARG A 31 48.76 8.44 -43.35
N SER A 32 47.55 7.99 -43.01
CA SER A 32 46.53 7.55 -43.98
C SER A 32 45.12 7.66 -43.35
N THR A 33 44.37 8.74 -43.54
CA THR A 33 43.42 9.00 -44.65
C THR A 33 42.27 7.98 -44.81
N THR A 34 41.17 8.29 -44.12
CA THR A 34 39.78 8.35 -44.65
C THR A 34 39.40 7.51 -45.88
N ARG A 35 38.31 6.74 -45.74
CA ARG A 35 37.26 6.73 -46.77
C ARG A 35 35.87 6.37 -46.20
N ALA A 36 34.94 7.32 -46.32
CA ALA A 36 33.51 7.04 -46.27
C ALA A 36 33.04 6.57 -47.66
N ARG A 37 31.95 5.79 -47.74
CA ARG A 37 31.17 5.61 -48.96
C ARG A 37 29.70 5.42 -48.62
N ALA A 38 28.81 5.97 -49.44
CA ALA A 38 27.38 6.01 -49.21
C ALA A 38 26.59 5.56 -50.45
N ARG A 39 25.36 5.08 -50.20
CA ARG A 39 24.18 5.00 -51.10
C ARG A 39 24.23 4.21 -52.42
N SER A 40 23.38 3.18 -52.46
CA SER A 40 22.24 3.00 -53.41
C SER A 40 21.29 1.96 -52.77
N THR A 41 19.96 2.05 -52.65
CA THR A 41 18.81 2.46 -53.51
C THR A 41 18.39 1.43 -54.56
N ALA A 42 17.06 1.20 -54.63
CA ALA A 42 16.29 0.30 -55.50
C ALA A 42 16.31 -1.20 -55.11
N SER A 43 15.26 -2.01 -55.32
CA SER A 43 13.80 -1.77 -55.36
C SER A 43 13.07 -3.11 -55.54
N ARG A 44 11.91 -3.29 -54.88
CA ARG A 44 10.74 -4.09 -55.32
C ARG A 44 10.98 -5.53 -55.83
N GLU A 45 10.41 -6.51 -55.14
CA GLU A 45 9.35 -7.38 -55.71
C GLU A 45 8.62 -8.20 -54.63
N ASP A 46 7.35 -8.48 -54.88
CA ASP A 46 6.51 -9.39 -54.11
C ASP A 46 7.00 -10.84 -54.25
N HIS A 47 6.64 -11.72 -53.30
CA HIS A 47 6.11 -13.05 -53.64
C HIS A 47 5.33 -13.63 -52.45
N SER A 48 4.07 -13.98 -52.67
CA SER A 48 3.19 -14.64 -51.73
C SER A 48 3.53 -16.14 -51.65
N GLY A 49 4.02 -16.59 -50.49
CA GLY A 49 4.36 -17.99 -50.22
C GLY A 49 3.43 -18.62 -49.19
N ASN A 50 2.32 -19.19 -49.65
CA ASN A 50 1.41 -19.98 -48.82
C ASN A 50 2.11 -21.27 -48.36
N ASN A 51 2.22 -21.52 -47.04
CA ASN A 51 2.75 -22.80 -46.56
C ASN A 51 1.87 -23.41 -45.46
N THR A 52 1.15 -24.45 -45.84
CA THR A 52 0.16 -25.15 -45.01
C THR A 52 0.84 -26.26 -44.22
N PHE A 53 1.08 -26.05 -42.92
CA PHE A 53 1.59 -27.11 -42.05
C PHE A 53 0.48 -28.12 -41.71
N GLN A 54 0.60 -29.33 -42.25
CA GLN A 54 -0.24 -30.47 -41.88
C GLN A 54 0.09 -30.94 -40.47
N VAL A 55 -0.93 -31.19 -39.66
CA VAL A 55 -0.81 -31.81 -38.33
C VAL A 55 -1.02 -33.32 -38.47
N HIS A 56 0.04 -34.10 -38.26
CA HIS A 56 -0.09 -35.55 -38.09
C HIS A 56 -0.66 -35.88 -36.71
N THR A 57 -1.85 -36.47 -36.69
CA THR A 57 -2.43 -37.12 -35.50
C THR A 57 -1.87 -38.53 -35.34
N VAL A 58 -1.54 -38.92 -34.10
CA VAL A 58 -1.11 -40.27 -33.73
C VAL A 58 -2.09 -40.83 -32.68
N PRO A 59 -2.55 -42.09 -32.76
CA PRO A 59 -3.57 -42.62 -31.85
C PRO A 59 -3.05 -42.93 -30.44
N ILE A 60 -3.97 -42.87 -29.46
CA ILE A 60 -3.74 -43.22 -28.05
C ILE A 60 -4.09 -44.71 -27.82
N PRO A 61 -3.28 -45.48 -27.06
CA PRO A 61 -3.70 -46.74 -26.46
C PRO A 61 -4.15 -46.58 -24.98
N ALA A 62 -5.28 -47.20 -24.64
CA ALA A 62 -5.70 -47.58 -23.27
C ALA A 62 -5.23 -49.05 -22.98
N PRO A 63 -5.56 -49.78 -21.89
CA PRO A 63 -6.49 -49.56 -20.74
C PRO A 63 -5.69 -49.61 -19.39
N PRO A 64 -6.20 -49.99 -18.17
CA PRO A 64 -7.52 -50.49 -17.76
C PRO A 64 -8.09 -49.94 -16.42
N ASP A 65 -9.08 -50.70 -15.93
CA ASP A 65 -9.97 -50.63 -14.76
C ASP A 65 -9.27 -50.85 -13.39
N GLU A 66 -9.82 -50.67 -12.18
CA GLU A 66 -11.17 -50.39 -11.59
C GLU A 66 -10.90 -49.85 -10.12
N PRO A 67 -11.85 -49.68 -9.15
CA PRO A 67 -13.31 -49.56 -9.18
C PRO A 67 -13.87 -48.31 -8.45
N THR A 68 -15.21 -48.27 -8.33
CA THR A 68 -16.01 -47.12 -7.84
C THR A 68 -16.59 -47.33 -6.44
N THR A 69 -16.92 -46.23 -5.73
CA THR A 69 -17.80 -46.28 -4.55
C THR A 69 -18.84 -45.15 -4.51
N ALA A 70 -20.11 -45.55 -4.63
CA ALA A 70 -21.33 -44.96 -4.06
C ALA A 70 -21.61 -43.44 -4.16
N LYS A 71 -22.63 -43.07 -4.95
CA LYS A 71 -23.47 -41.87 -4.72
C LYS A 71 -24.81 -42.30 -4.14
N LEU A 72 -25.30 -41.59 -3.11
CA LEU A 72 -26.67 -41.73 -2.62
C LEU A 72 -27.65 -40.94 -3.50
N GLU A 73 -28.68 -41.59 -4.01
CA GLU A 73 -29.89 -40.92 -4.49
C GLU A 73 -30.78 -40.51 -3.31
N ARG A 74 -31.54 -39.41 -3.44
CA ARG A 74 -32.73 -39.18 -2.61
C ARG A 74 -33.90 -38.74 -3.47
N LYS A 75 -35.01 -39.47 -3.33
CA LYS A 75 -36.15 -39.45 -4.24
C LYS A 75 -36.98 -38.17 -4.16
N ARG A 76 -37.58 -37.84 -5.31
CA ARG A 76 -38.57 -36.77 -5.53
C ARG A 76 -39.97 -37.40 -5.44
N THR A 77 -40.89 -36.81 -4.69
CA THR A 77 -42.29 -37.26 -4.64
C THR A 77 -43.23 -36.10 -4.96
N VAL A 78 -44.14 -36.33 -5.90
CA VAL A 78 -45.24 -35.43 -6.28
C VAL A 78 -46.52 -36.25 -6.27
N LYS A 79 -47.58 -35.75 -5.63
CA LYS A 79 -48.96 -36.05 -6.04
C LYS A 79 -49.93 -34.94 -5.57
N THR A 80 -51.11 -34.93 -6.17
CA THR A 80 -51.92 -33.73 -6.44
C THR A 80 -53.39 -33.87 -5.99
N THR A 81 -53.98 -32.73 -5.60
CA THR A 81 -55.35 -32.21 -5.89
C THR A 81 -56.66 -32.88 -5.37
N ALA A 82 -57.53 -31.99 -4.85
CA ALA A 82 -59.02 -31.95 -4.92
C ALA A 82 -59.84 -32.84 -3.93
N ASP A 83 -61.04 -32.48 -3.42
CA ASP A 83 -61.89 -31.26 -3.56
C ASP A 83 -62.92 -31.08 -2.39
N GLY A 84 -63.53 -29.88 -2.24
CA GLY A 84 -64.84 -29.57 -1.60
C GLY A 84 -65.04 -29.74 -0.07
N THR A 85 -65.90 -28.99 0.66
CA THR A 85 -66.78 -27.83 0.32
C THR A 85 -67.29 -27.10 1.60
N ARG A 86 -67.44 -25.75 1.56
CA ARG A 86 -68.22 -24.86 2.50
C ARG A 86 -67.74 -24.83 3.99
N SER A 87 -67.89 -23.75 4.78
CA SER A 87 -68.80 -22.59 4.71
C SER A 87 -68.29 -21.32 5.43
N ALA A 88 -68.87 -20.16 5.06
CA ALA A 88 -69.06 -18.90 5.81
C ALA A 88 -67.88 -18.10 6.43
N ARG A 89 -67.99 -16.77 6.32
CA ARG A 89 -67.07 -15.74 6.84
C ARG A 89 -67.38 -15.37 8.31
N THR A 90 -66.34 -15.08 9.08
CA THR A 90 -66.32 -13.94 10.03
C THR A 90 -64.92 -13.33 10.07
N SER A 91 -64.85 -12.01 10.06
CA SER A 91 -63.61 -11.23 10.05
C SER A 91 -63.20 -10.82 11.47
N THR A 92 -61.99 -11.20 11.89
CA THR A 92 -61.33 -10.66 13.08
C THR A 92 -59.91 -10.24 12.75
N GLU A 93 -59.68 -8.93 12.84
CA GLU A 93 -58.44 -8.22 12.62
C GLU A 93 -57.35 -8.72 13.60
N HIS A 94 -56.28 -9.32 13.08
CA HIS A 94 -55.16 -9.81 13.89
C HIS A 94 -53.97 -8.85 13.78
N SER A 95 -53.74 -8.11 14.85
CA SER A 95 -52.65 -7.14 14.97
C SER A 95 -51.29 -7.77 14.68
N ARG A 96 -50.60 -7.23 13.67
CA ARG A 96 -49.21 -7.55 13.36
C ARG A 96 -48.32 -7.16 14.56
N PRO A 97 -47.37 -7.99 15.01
CA PRO A 97 -46.47 -7.60 16.08
C PRO A 97 -45.67 -6.34 15.67
N PRO A 98 -45.42 -5.39 16.60
CA PRO A 98 -44.72 -4.16 16.27
C PRO A 98 -43.33 -4.45 15.69
N LEU A 99 -42.98 -3.75 14.61
CA LEU A 99 -41.59 -3.68 14.18
C LEU A 99 -40.77 -3.02 15.30
N PRO A 100 -39.58 -3.56 15.65
CA PRO A 100 -38.75 -2.99 16.71
C PRO A 100 -38.39 -1.53 16.37
N GLY A 101 -38.42 -0.67 17.37
CA GLY A 101 -38.22 0.76 17.17
C GLY A 101 -36.77 1.08 16.73
N PRO A 102 -36.52 2.27 16.15
CA PRO A 102 -35.16 2.67 15.75
C PRO A 102 -34.13 2.54 16.88
N ALA A 103 -34.55 2.76 18.13
CA ALA A 103 -33.71 2.61 19.31
C ALA A 103 -33.20 1.16 19.53
N ASP A 104 -34.02 0.13 19.27
CA ASP A 104 -33.60 -1.28 19.40
C ASP A 104 -32.62 -1.68 18.30
N VAL A 105 -32.76 -1.11 17.10
CA VAL A 105 -31.81 -1.30 16.01
C VAL A 105 -30.46 -0.65 16.36
N ILE A 106 -30.49 0.59 16.86
CA ILE A 106 -29.29 1.33 17.30
C ILE A 106 -28.60 0.65 18.49
N ALA A 107 -29.37 0.16 19.47
CA ALA A 107 -28.82 -0.57 20.62
C ALA A 107 -28.17 -1.90 20.21
N ARG A 108 -28.76 -2.64 19.26
CA ARG A 108 -28.14 -3.85 18.69
C ARG A 108 -26.89 -3.54 17.87
N GLN A 109 -26.84 -2.39 17.20
CA GLN A 109 -25.70 -1.95 16.41
C GLN A 109 -24.49 -1.53 17.28
N ASN A 110 -24.74 -1.07 18.51
CA ASN A 110 -23.71 -0.70 19.50
C ASN A 110 -23.23 -1.86 20.41
N HIS A 111 -23.75 -3.07 20.24
CA HIS A 111 -23.34 -4.27 20.98
C HIS A 111 -22.77 -5.39 20.09
N ALA A 112 -22.13 -5.02 18.98
CA ALA A 112 -21.09 -5.89 18.44
C ALA A 112 -20.00 -6.05 19.52
N LYS A 113 -19.87 -7.25 20.11
CA LYS A 113 -18.72 -7.56 20.98
C LYS A 113 -17.46 -7.22 20.20
N ALA A 114 -16.69 -6.25 20.67
CA ALA A 114 -15.44 -5.87 20.02
C ALA A 114 -14.58 -7.13 19.91
N THR A 115 -14.36 -7.59 18.68
CA THR A 115 -13.59 -8.82 18.45
C THR A 115 -12.13 -8.46 18.71
N LEU A 116 -11.64 -8.88 19.88
CA LEU A 116 -10.23 -8.73 20.24
C LEU A 116 -9.45 -9.91 19.70
N THR A 117 -8.48 -9.65 18.83
CA THR A 117 -7.49 -10.65 18.39
C THR A 117 -6.22 -10.50 19.21
N GLN A 118 -5.74 -11.59 19.82
CA GLN A 118 -4.44 -11.59 20.49
C GLN A 118 -3.35 -11.91 19.48
N GLN A 119 -2.41 -10.99 19.29
CA GLN A 119 -1.39 -11.10 18.25
C GLN A 119 0.01 -10.84 18.81
N ARG A 120 0.98 -11.59 18.29
CA ARG A 120 2.40 -11.41 18.63
C ARG A 120 2.99 -10.27 17.82
N ILE A 121 3.49 -9.25 18.51
CA ILE A 121 4.27 -8.17 17.93
C ILE A 121 5.74 -8.49 18.20
N PHE A 122 6.44 -8.96 17.17
CA PHE A 122 7.88 -9.24 17.27
C PHE A 122 8.68 -7.94 17.31
N ILE A 123 9.90 -7.99 17.82
CA ILE A 123 10.79 -6.83 17.93
C ILE A 123 12.14 -7.15 17.29
N GLY A 124 12.60 -6.30 16.37
CA GLY A 124 13.92 -6.34 15.74
C GLY A 124 14.25 -7.63 14.99
N ASP A 125 14.93 -8.56 15.66
CA ASP A 125 15.45 -9.82 15.11
C ASP A 125 14.44 -10.98 15.12
N ARG A 126 13.22 -10.74 15.61
CA ARG A 126 12.13 -11.72 15.79
C ARG A 126 12.38 -12.76 16.90
N GLN A 127 13.41 -12.60 17.74
CA GLN A 127 13.61 -13.46 18.93
C GLN A 127 12.73 -13.02 20.11
N ARG A 128 12.49 -11.71 20.23
CA ARG A 128 11.61 -11.13 21.24
C ARG A 128 10.26 -10.73 20.64
N PHE A 129 9.20 -10.88 21.43
CA PHE A 129 7.86 -10.41 21.09
C PHE A 129 7.12 -9.96 22.35
N VAL A 130 6.10 -9.14 22.17
CA VAL A 130 5.02 -8.94 23.15
C VAL A 130 3.71 -9.46 22.57
N VAL A 131 2.73 -9.76 23.42
CA VAL A 131 1.36 -10.04 22.99
C VAL A 131 0.54 -8.77 23.16
N VAL A 132 -0.20 -8.38 22.12
CA VAL A 132 -1.08 -7.21 22.11
C VAL A 132 -2.49 -7.66 21.75
N GLU A 133 -3.48 -7.07 22.43
CA GLU A 133 -4.88 -7.21 22.04
C GLU A 133 -5.23 -6.16 20.99
N ILE A 134 -5.53 -6.63 19.79
CA ILE A 134 -5.93 -5.81 18.65
C ILE A 134 -7.46 -5.72 18.66
N SER A 135 -7.98 -4.51 18.77
CA SER A 135 -9.38 -4.20 18.51
C SER A 135 -9.53 -3.55 17.13
N HIS A 136 -10.76 -3.29 16.72
CA HIS A 136 -11.06 -2.50 15.52
C HIS A 136 -10.53 -1.05 15.57
N SER A 137 -10.03 -0.57 16.72
CA SER A 137 -9.47 0.77 16.90
C SER A 137 -7.98 0.80 17.19
N THR A 138 -7.32 -0.36 17.37
CA THR A 138 -5.87 -0.42 17.66
C THR A 138 -5.07 0.01 16.42
N THR A 139 -4.38 1.15 16.50
CA THR A 139 -3.48 1.63 15.45
C THR A 139 -2.05 1.15 15.67
N ALA A 140 -1.24 1.19 14.61
CA ALA A 140 0.19 0.91 14.72
C ALA A 140 0.93 1.91 15.64
N GLY A 141 0.43 3.14 15.78
CA GLY A 141 0.96 4.12 16.72
C GLY A 141 0.73 3.71 18.17
N ASP A 142 -0.47 3.22 18.49
CA ASP A 142 -0.80 2.72 19.83
C ASP A 142 0.08 1.54 20.22
N VAL A 143 0.34 0.62 19.28
CA VAL A 143 1.25 -0.52 19.50
C VAL A 143 2.67 -0.03 19.79
N VAL A 144 3.23 0.89 18.99
CA VAL A 144 4.58 1.43 19.26
C VAL A 144 4.64 2.05 20.67
N HIS A 145 3.68 2.88 21.05
CA HIS A 145 3.63 3.50 22.38
C HIS A 145 3.47 2.48 23.52
N MET A 146 2.64 1.44 23.35
CA MET A 146 2.46 0.39 24.36
C MET A 146 3.76 -0.37 24.61
N VAL A 147 4.48 -0.78 23.55
CA VAL A 147 5.75 -1.52 23.67
C VAL A 147 6.88 -0.64 24.21
N GLU A 148 6.87 0.66 23.87
CA GLU A 148 7.80 1.64 24.44
C GLU A 148 7.56 1.88 25.93
N ALA A 149 6.31 2.05 26.36
CA ALA A 149 5.92 2.24 27.75
C ALA A 149 6.28 1.04 28.64
N GLN A 150 6.19 -0.18 28.10
CA GLN A 150 6.68 -1.41 28.74
C GLN A 150 8.21 -1.48 28.86
N GLY A 151 8.95 -0.55 28.23
CA GLY A 151 10.41 -0.51 28.24
C GLY A 151 11.10 -1.50 27.30
N ALA A 152 10.35 -2.33 26.57
CA ALA A 152 10.88 -3.41 25.72
C ALA A 152 11.72 -2.90 24.52
N LEU A 153 11.64 -1.60 24.21
CA LEU A 153 12.44 -0.95 23.16
C LEU A 153 13.78 -0.36 23.67
N LYS A 154 13.97 -0.20 24.99
CA LYS A 154 15.10 0.58 25.58
C LYS A 154 16.50 0.01 25.30
N GLU A 155 16.61 -1.30 25.14
CA GLU A 155 17.90 -1.99 24.96
C GLU A 155 18.41 -1.99 23.51
N TRP A 156 17.53 -1.71 22.55
CA TRP A 156 17.86 -1.73 21.13
C TRP A 156 18.65 -0.49 20.72
N ARG A 157 19.53 -0.66 19.73
CA ARG A 157 20.38 0.40 19.18
C ARG A 157 20.20 0.47 17.66
N GLY A 158 20.26 1.68 17.12
CA GLY A 158 20.11 1.97 15.69
C GLY A 158 19.80 3.44 15.46
N THR A 159 19.43 3.78 14.22
CA THR A 159 19.08 5.14 13.81
C THR A 159 17.67 5.19 13.22
N GLY A 160 17.07 6.39 13.17
CA GLY A 160 15.68 6.57 12.77
C GLY A 160 14.70 6.38 13.93
N GLY A 161 13.43 6.14 13.61
CA GLY A 161 12.37 5.93 14.59
C GLY A 161 11.77 4.52 14.51
N TRP A 162 11.05 4.11 15.55
CA TRP A 162 10.32 2.85 15.54
C TRP A 162 9.09 2.92 14.65
N MET A 163 8.92 1.92 13.79
CA MET A 163 7.66 1.65 13.10
C MET A 163 7.31 0.18 13.25
N LEU A 164 6.01 -0.12 13.24
CA LEU A 164 5.51 -1.47 13.01
C LEU A 164 5.65 -1.79 11.52
N PHE A 165 6.01 -3.03 11.19
CA PHE A 165 6.07 -3.54 9.82
C PHE A 165 5.12 -4.71 9.67
N GLU A 166 4.45 -4.77 8.51
CA GLU A 166 3.79 -5.97 8.04
C GLU A 166 4.84 -6.85 7.36
N ILE A 167 5.03 -8.07 7.86
CA ILE A 167 5.86 -9.09 7.25
C ILE A 167 4.94 -10.04 6.49
N ALA A 168 4.77 -9.78 5.18
CA ALA A 168 4.03 -10.63 4.24
C ALA A 168 4.93 -11.82 3.83
N GLN A 169 5.06 -12.76 4.75
CA GLN A 169 5.96 -13.92 4.65
C GLN A 169 5.51 -14.89 3.55
N ASP A 170 4.21 -14.96 3.27
CA ASP A 170 3.59 -15.67 2.13
C ASP A 170 4.12 -15.20 0.76
N PHE A 171 4.46 -13.91 0.63
CA PHE A 171 5.08 -13.33 -0.57
C PHE A 171 6.59 -13.08 -0.42
N GLY A 172 7.14 -13.16 0.79
CA GLY A 172 8.56 -12.91 1.08
C GLY A 172 8.93 -11.43 0.92
N MET A 173 8.13 -10.55 1.52
CA MET A 173 8.28 -9.10 1.46
C MET A 173 7.74 -8.42 2.72
N GLU A 174 8.07 -7.15 2.93
CA GLU A 174 7.64 -6.37 4.08
C GLU A 174 7.28 -4.93 3.70
N ARG A 175 6.45 -4.26 4.52
CA ARG A 175 6.22 -2.81 4.41
C ARG A 175 6.15 -2.14 5.79
N PRO A 176 6.55 -0.86 5.91
CA PRO A 176 6.26 -0.08 7.10
C PRO A 176 4.75 0.20 7.20
N ILE A 177 4.21 0.10 8.40
CA ILE A 177 2.82 0.45 8.74
C ILE A 177 2.83 1.83 9.40
N ARG A 178 2.07 2.77 8.85
CA ARG A 178 1.99 4.16 9.32
C ARG A 178 1.26 4.21 10.66
N SER A 179 1.61 5.16 11.52
CA SER A 179 1.09 5.27 12.90
C SER A 179 -0.43 5.57 13.03
N PHE A 180 -1.17 5.57 11.93
CA PHE A 180 -2.61 5.81 11.83
C PHE A 180 -3.37 4.71 11.06
N GLU A 181 -2.67 3.68 10.57
CA GLU A 181 -3.29 2.47 10.05
C GLU A 181 -3.79 1.60 11.22
N LEU A 182 -4.94 0.94 11.03
CA LEU A 182 -5.52 0.00 11.98
C LEU A 182 -4.98 -1.40 11.70
N LEU A 183 -4.64 -2.14 12.75
CA LEU A 183 -4.09 -3.48 12.59
C LEU A 183 -5.16 -4.48 12.11
N ALA A 184 -6.41 -4.31 12.57
CA ALA A 184 -7.53 -5.15 12.13
C ALA A 184 -7.76 -5.10 10.60
N ASP A 185 -7.61 -3.93 9.97
CA ASP A 185 -7.70 -3.77 8.51
C ASP A 185 -6.59 -4.58 7.79
N ILE A 186 -5.39 -4.61 8.37
CA ILE A 186 -4.23 -5.33 7.83
C ILE A 186 -4.41 -6.84 8.01
N GLU A 187 -4.85 -7.30 9.18
CA GLU A 187 -5.16 -8.71 9.46
C GLU A 187 -6.30 -9.24 8.56
N ALA A 188 -7.27 -8.40 8.19
CA ALA A 188 -8.34 -8.76 7.26
C ALA A 188 -7.82 -9.05 5.83
N SER A 189 -6.72 -8.43 5.42
CA SER A 189 -6.08 -8.67 4.12
C SER A 189 -5.36 -10.03 4.03
N TRP A 190 -5.01 -10.63 5.18
CA TRP A 190 -4.20 -11.83 5.22
C TRP A 190 -4.97 -13.11 4.85
N ASN A 191 -4.25 -14.06 4.28
CA ASN A 191 -4.77 -15.41 4.09
C ASN A 191 -4.75 -16.14 5.46
N LYS A 192 -5.95 -16.31 6.03
CA LYS A 192 -6.16 -16.93 7.36
C LYS A 192 -5.84 -18.42 7.41
N ASP A 193 -5.76 -19.11 6.27
CA ASP A 193 -5.39 -20.53 6.20
C ASP A 193 -3.88 -20.75 6.32
N LYS A 194 -3.07 -19.71 6.05
CA LYS A 194 -1.61 -19.82 6.02
C LYS A 194 -0.91 -19.35 7.29
N LEU A 195 -1.47 -18.38 8.02
CA LEU A 195 -0.96 -17.86 9.32
C LEU A 195 0.56 -17.57 9.39
N VAL A 196 1.21 -17.29 8.27
CA VAL A 196 2.66 -17.00 8.20
C VAL A 196 3.01 -15.52 8.35
N ASN A 197 2.03 -14.63 8.13
CA ASN A 197 2.23 -13.19 8.17
C ASN A 197 2.27 -12.70 9.62
N THR A 198 3.08 -11.68 9.89
CA THR A 198 3.31 -11.22 11.26
C THR A 198 3.63 -9.73 11.33
N PHE A 199 3.44 -9.13 12.51
CA PHE A 199 3.90 -7.79 12.80
C PHE A 199 5.31 -7.80 13.42
N LEU A 200 6.14 -6.84 13.02
CA LEU A 200 7.51 -6.67 13.50
C LEU A 200 7.82 -5.19 13.74
N LEU A 201 8.19 -4.82 14.97
CA LEU A 201 8.75 -3.51 15.27
C LEU A 201 10.20 -3.42 14.77
N LYS A 202 10.52 -2.38 14.00
CA LYS A 202 11.87 -2.12 13.48
C LYS A 202 12.21 -0.63 13.62
N LEU A 203 13.49 -0.34 13.85
CA LEU A 203 14.03 1.01 13.63
C LEU A 203 14.16 1.27 12.13
N THR A 204 13.73 2.44 11.67
CA THR A 204 13.78 2.83 10.26
C THR A 204 13.92 4.35 10.08
N SER A 205 14.67 4.76 9.05
CA SER A 205 14.75 6.15 8.60
C SER A 205 13.42 6.67 8.03
N LEU A 206 12.52 5.77 7.61
CA LEU A 206 11.20 6.14 7.07
C LEU A 206 10.25 6.72 8.12
N ALA A 207 10.53 6.58 9.41
CA ALA A 207 9.64 7.01 10.50
C ALA A 207 9.33 8.51 10.48
N SER A 208 10.31 9.35 10.14
CA SER A 208 10.09 10.79 9.97
C SER A 208 9.30 11.08 8.70
N THR A 209 9.71 10.50 7.56
CA THR A 209 9.07 10.70 6.25
C THR A 209 7.60 10.26 6.21
N LEU A 210 7.25 9.17 6.88
CA LEU A 210 5.88 8.61 6.90
C LEU A 210 5.05 9.09 8.10
N SER A 211 5.57 10.03 8.89
CA SER A 211 4.85 10.64 10.01
C SER A 211 3.67 11.50 9.53
N ARG A 212 2.65 11.66 10.38
CA ARG A 212 1.46 12.50 10.10
C ARG A 212 1.84 13.96 9.79
N SER A 213 2.92 14.45 10.42
CA SER A 213 3.45 15.81 10.23
C SER A 213 4.29 16.00 8.97
N ALA A 214 4.77 14.92 8.35
CA ALA A 214 5.53 14.96 7.10
C ALA A 214 4.68 14.71 5.84
N LEU A 215 3.35 14.54 6.00
CA LEU A 215 2.46 14.30 4.86
C LEU A 215 2.42 15.51 3.93
N PRO A 216 2.58 15.32 2.61
CA PRO A 216 2.55 16.42 1.65
C PRO A 216 1.13 17.00 1.53
N SER A 217 1.03 18.27 1.15
CA SER A 217 -0.25 18.96 0.92
C SER A 217 -1.04 18.42 -0.29
N SER A 218 -0.35 17.76 -1.22
CA SER A 218 -0.90 17.05 -2.38
C SER A 218 -0.23 15.69 -2.54
N SER A 219 -0.90 14.74 -3.19
CA SER A 219 -0.30 13.44 -3.47
C SER A 219 0.93 13.61 -4.36
N PRO A 220 2.07 12.98 -4.03
CA PRO A 220 3.24 12.98 -4.90
C PRO A 220 2.93 12.42 -6.29
N THR A 221 3.65 12.93 -7.28
CA THR A 221 3.77 12.32 -8.60
C THR A 221 5.19 11.82 -8.82
N HIS A 222 5.35 10.77 -9.61
CA HIS A 222 6.66 10.30 -10.05
C HIS A 222 6.53 9.54 -11.37
N SER A 223 7.57 9.51 -12.20
CA SER A 223 7.58 8.70 -13.41
C SER A 223 8.99 8.32 -13.84
N GLY A 224 9.10 7.23 -14.60
CA GLY A 224 10.38 6.73 -15.10
C GLY A 224 10.29 5.33 -15.70
N TYR A 225 11.34 4.93 -16.42
CA TYR A 225 11.45 3.57 -16.94
C TYR A 225 11.78 2.56 -15.85
N ILE A 226 11.09 1.43 -15.85
CA ILE A 226 11.24 0.34 -14.88
C ILE A 226 11.13 -1.02 -15.58
N GLU A 227 11.74 -2.06 -15.00
CA GLU A 227 11.47 -3.45 -15.40
C GLU A 227 10.26 -3.96 -14.61
N TRP A 228 9.21 -4.39 -15.31
CA TRP A 228 7.97 -4.92 -14.71
C TRP A 228 7.82 -6.42 -14.98
N GLU A 229 7.58 -7.21 -13.94
CA GLU A 229 7.36 -8.66 -14.03
C GLU A 229 5.92 -8.95 -14.49
N SER A 230 5.71 -8.99 -15.81
CA SER A 230 4.39 -9.27 -16.43
C SER A 230 3.85 -10.67 -16.15
N LYS A 231 4.75 -11.62 -15.93
CA LYS A 231 4.54 -13.01 -15.50
C LYS A 231 5.80 -13.44 -14.78
N ARG A 232 5.72 -14.40 -13.86
CA ARG A 232 6.88 -14.90 -13.09
C ARG A 232 8.09 -15.20 -13.98
N GLY A 233 9.20 -14.50 -13.76
CA GLY A 233 10.45 -14.57 -14.54
C GLY A 233 10.46 -13.79 -15.87
N LYS A 234 9.32 -13.28 -16.35
CA LYS A 234 9.19 -12.51 -17.60
C LYS A 234 9.06 -11.01 -17.33
N TRP A 235 10.19 -10.35 -17.41
CA TRP A 235 10.35 -8.90 -17.26
C TRP A 235 10.14 -8.16 -18.58
N ASN A 236 9.53 -6.98 -18.53
CA ASN A 236 9.51 -6.04 -19.65
C ASN A 236 9.82 -4.63 -19.15
N LYS A 237 10.68 -3.93 -19.89
CA LYS A 237 10.82 -2.49 -19.71
C LYS A 237 9.50 -1.78 -20.04
N ARG A 238 9.04 -0.95 -19.11
CA ARG A 238 7.84 -0.10 -19.23
C ARG A 238 8.15 1.28 -18.67
N TYR A 239 7.31 2.25 -19.02
CA TYR A 239 7.30 3.54 -18.34
C TYR A 239 6.21 3.49 -17.26
N LEU A 240 6.62 3.65 -16.00
CA LEU A 240 5.73 3.66 -14.83
C LEU A 240 5.47 5.11 -14.42
N MET A 241 4.22 5.40 -14.05
CA MET A 241 3.78 6.72 -13.61
C MET A 241 2.92 6.57 -12.36
N LEU A 242 3.26 7.34 -11.32
CA LEU A 242 2.41 7.65 -10.18
C LEU A 242 1.73 8.99 -10.45
N LYS A 243 0.41 8.94 -10.69
CA LYS A 243 -0.47 10.10 -10.89
C LYS A 243 -1.88 9.72 -10.42
N GLU A 244 -2.70 10.70 -10.02
CA GLU A 244 -4.11 10.48 -9.69
C GLU A 244 -4.32 9.33 -8.68
N HIS A 245 -3.51 9.31 -7.63
CA HIS A 245 -3.53 8.28 -6.58
C HIS A 245 -3.34 6.84 -7.08
N SER A 246 -2.83 6.64 -8.29
CA SER A 246 -2.79 5.36 -8.99
C SER A 246 -1.45 5.14 -9.70
N LEU A 247 -1.13 3.88 -9.97
CA LEU A 247 0.00 3.51 -10.81
C LEU A 247 -0.49 3.19 -12.23
N TRP A 248 0.22 3.73 -13.21
CA TRP A 248 -0.07 3.58 -14.63
C TRP A 248 1.18 3.07 -15.35
N LEU A 249 1.01 2.10 -16.25
CA LEU A 249 2.06 1.57 -17.12
C LEU A 249 1.79 1.94 -18.57
N SER A 250 2.83 2.37 -19.29
CA SER A 250 2.81 2.54 -20.74
C SER A 250 4.05 1.92 -21.39
N LYS A 251 4.01 1.80 -22.72
CA LYS A 251 5.18 1.32 -23.50
C LYS A 251 6.30 2.36 -23.56
N ARG A 252 5.96 3.66 -23.47
CA ARG A 252 6.85 4.82 -23.65
C ARG A 252 6.39 6.01 -22.80
N ASP A 253 7.28 6.96 -22.61
CA ASP A 253 7.15 8.24 -21.90
C ASP A 253 6.24 9.30 -22.58
N ASN A 254 5.47 8.91 -23.60
CA ASN A 254 4.66 9.83 -24.42
C ASN A 254 3.16 9.87 -24.03
N GLY A 255 2.77 9.28 -22.91
CA GLY A 255 1.38 9.25 -22.42
C GLY A 255 0.39 8.50 -23.32
N ARG A 256 0.88 7.65 -24.25
CA ARG A 256 0.03 6.81 -25.11
C ARG A 256 0.07 5.35 -24.65
N ASP A 257 -1.00 4.62 -24.93
CA ASP A 257 -1.20 3.23 -24.50
C ASP A 257 -1.00 3.06 -22.98
N GLU A 258 -1.45 4.03 -22.18
CA GLU A 258 -1.42 3.95 -20.72
C GLU A 258 -2.49 2.97 -20.24
N ILE A 259 -2.11 2.10 -19.31
CA ILE A 259 -2.99 1.15 -18.64
C ILE A 259 -2.89 1.45 -17.14
N MET A 260 -4.03 1.71 -16.50
CA MET A 260 -4.08 1.79 -15.04
C MET A 260 -3.77 0.40 -14.49
N LEU A 261 -2.72 0.31 -13.68
CA LEU A 261 -2.26 -0.94 -13.10
C LEU A 261 -2.98 -1.22 -11.76
N CYS A 262 -2.96 -0.25 -10.85
CA CYS A 262 -3.62 -0.36 -9.55
C CYS A 262 -3.88 1.02 -8.92
N SER A 263 -4.92 1.12 -8.09
CA SER A 263 -5.19 2.31 -7.26
C SER A 263 -4.52 2.19 -5.90
N LEU A 264 -3.91 3.28 -5.41
CA LEU A 264 -3.38 3.37 -4.05
C LEU A 264 -4.49 3.66 -3.01
N SER A 265 -5.77 3.57 -3.36
CA SER A 265 -6.86 3.44 -2.37
C SER A 265 -6.89 2.06 -1.71
N ASN A 266 -6.40 1.02 -2.38
CA ASN A 266 -6.36 -0.35 -1.87
C ASN A 266 -5.08 -1.12 -2.25
N PHE A 267 -3.99 -0.43 -2.60
CA PHE A 267 -2.65 -1.00 -2.77
C PHE A 267 -1.61 -0.20 -1.99
N ASP A 268 -0.52 -0.87 -1.59
CA ASP A 268 0.63 -0.26 -0.93
C ASP A 268 1.95 -0.88 -1.42
N ALA A 269 3.07 -0.20 -1.15
CA ALA A 269 4.40 -0.64 -1.58
C ALA A 269 5.11 -1.51 -0.54
N TYR A 270 5.75 -2.59 -0.99
CA TYR A 270 6.45 -3.58 -0.16
C TYR A 270 7.88 -3.76 -0.67
N GLN A 271 8.85 -3.73 0.25
CA GLN A 271 10.21 -4.15 -0.01
C GLN A 271 10.26 -5.67 -0.11
N ILE A 272 10.71 -6.20 -1.25
CA ILE A 272 10.91 -7.64 -1.39
C ILE A 272 12.16 -8.05 -0.60
N THR A 273 12.02 -9.08 0.25
CA THR A 273 13.10 -9.58 1.13
C THR A 273 13.60 -10.96 0.71
N ARG A 274 12.79 -11.74 -0.03
CA ARG A 274 13.23 -12.98 -0.69
C ARG A 274 14.12 -12.68 -1.91
N LEU A 275 14.98 -13.63 -2.27
CA LEU A 275 15.73 -13.56 -3.52
C LEU A 275 14.80 -13.68 -4.75
N VAL A 276 14.90 -12.73 -5.68
CA VAL A 276 14.19 -12.73 -6.97
C VAL A 276 15.20 -12.66 -8.11
N LYS A 277 14.98 -13.46 -9.17
CA LYS A 277 15.78 -13.43 -10.40
C LYS A 277 15.34 -12.25 -11.28
N ALA A 278 15.76 -11.04 -10.90
CA ALA A 278 15.38 -9.78 -11.54
C ALA A 278 16.52 -9.18 -12.39
N PRO A 279 16.22 -8.29 -13.37
CA PRO A 279 17.24 -7.71 -14.26
C PRO A 279 18.05 -6.56 -13.64
N LYS A 280 17.66 -6.07 -12.46
CA LYS A 280 18.32 -4.99 -11.70
C LYS A 280 18.36 -5.33 -10.21
N GLU A 281 19.29 -4.69 -9.51
CA GLU A 281 19.64 -4.96 -8.10
C GLU A 281 18.49 -4.74 -7.10
N PHE A 282 17.65 -3.73 -7.33
CA PHE A 282 16.59 -3.37 -6.42
C PHE A 282 15.28 -3.94 -6.93
N THR A 283 14.54 -4.61 -6.04
CA THR A 283 13.21 -5.14 -6.33
C THR A 283 12.23 -4.71 -5.26
N PHE A 284 11.05 -4.30 -5.69
CA PHE A 284 9.93 -3.99 -4.82
C PHE A 284 8.63 -4.47 -5.44
N ALA A 285 7.59 -4.54 -4.64
CA ALA A 285 6.26 -4.90 -5.08
C ALA A 285 5.25 -3.83 -4.70
N VAL A 286 4.13 -3.82 -5.41
CA VAL A 286 2.91 -3.12 -5.04
C VAL A 286 1.82 -4.19 -4.96
N LYS A 287 1.28 -4.40 -3.75
CA LYS A 287 0.33 -5.46 -3.40
C LYS A 287 -0.95 -4.82 -2.90
N SER A 288 -2.10 -5.43 -3.21
CA SER A 288 -3.36 -5.01 -2.62
C SER A 288 -3.37 -5.15 -1.10
N THR A 289 -3.99 -4.20 -0.42
CA THR A 289 -4.33 -4.26 1.01
C THR A 289 -5.67 -4.95 1.27
N ASP A 290 -6.32 -5.47 0.23
CA ASP A 290 -7.51 -6.31 0.35
C ASP A 290 -7.12 -7.80 0.45
N ASN A 291 -8.11 -8.66 0.69
CA ASN A 291 -7.90 -10.10 0.71
C ASN A 291 -7.71 -10.66 -0.71
N LEU A 292 -6.72 -11.55 -0.90
CA LEU A 292 -6.46 -12.20 -2.19
C LEU A 292 -7.69 -12.92 -2.76
N SER A 293 -8.62 -13.39 -1.92
CA SER A 293 -9.85 -14.05 -2.37
C SER A 293 -10.80 -13.16 -3.17
N PHE A 294 -10.61 -11.84 -3.18
CA PHE A 294 -11.43 -10.90 -3.97
C PHE A 294 -10.94 -10.76 -5.42
N PHE A 295 -9.85 -11.43 -5.80
CA PHE A 295 -9.21 -11.29 -7.11
C PHE A 295 -9.43 -12.56 -7.94
N GLU A 296 -10.17 -12.45 -9.03
CA GLU A 296 -10.36 -13.56 -10.00
C GLU A 296 -9.03 -14.02 -10.61
N ASN A 297 -8.13 -13.06 -10.85
CA ASN A 297 -6.80 -13.28 -11.39
C ASN A 297 -5.74 -12.81 -10.38
N THR A 298 -4.96 -13.76 -9.85
CA THR A 298 -3.92 -13.48 -8.85
C THR A 298 -2.79 -12.58 -9.36
N ALA A 299 -2.63 -12.40 -10.68
CA ALA A 299 -1.65 -11.46 -11.24
C ALA A 299 -2.04 -9.99 -11.05
N ASP A 300 -3.32 -9.72 -10.78
CA ASP A 300 -3.83 -8.36 -10.53
C ASP A 300 -3.71 -7.97 -9.04
N TYR A 301 -3.41 -8.93 -8.17
CA TYR A 301 -3.20 -8.71 -6.73
C TYR A 301 -1.82 -8.11 -6.40
N LEU A 302 -0.82 -8.39 -7.24
CA LEU A 302 0.60 -8.18 -6.93
C LEU A 302 1.39 -7.82 -8.19
N HIS A 303 2.02 -6.66 -8.18
CA HIS A 303 2.90 -6.20 -9.25
C HIS A 303 4.33 -6.07 -8.75
N ILE A 304 5.27 -6.76 -9.41
CA ILE A 304 6.67 -6.78 -9.03
C ILE A 304 7.49 -5.94 -10.03
N PHE A 305 8.40 -5.16 -9.49
CA PHE A 305 9.23 -4.20 -10.22
C PHE A 305 10.71 -4.38 -9.91
N SER A 306 11.56 -3.98 -10.86
CA SER A 306 13.00 -3.99 -10.70
C SER A 306 13.65 -2.76 -11.35
N CYS A 307 14.58 -2.14 -10.63
CA CYS A 307 15.27 -0.90 -11.01
C CYS A 307 16.64 -0.79 -10.32
N LYS A 308 17.37 0.30 -10.62
CA LYS A 308 18.54 0.70 -9.81
C LYS A 308 18.10 1.07 -8.39
N LYS A 309 19.00 0.92 -7.42
CA LYS A 309 18.72 1.16 -6.00
C LYS A 309 18.19 2.56 -5.71
N ASP A 310 18.85 3.61 -6.22
CA ASP A 310 18.46 5.01 -6.07
C ASP A 310 17.04 5.29 -6.57
N ALA A 311 16.70 4.76 -7.75
CA ALA A 311 15.36 4.87 -8.32
C ALA A 311 14.32 4.06 -7.52
N GLY A 312 14.70 2.88 -7.01
CA GLY A 312 13.83 2.00 -6.23
C GLY A 312 13.46 2.57 -4.86
N GLU A 313 14.44 3.10 -4.13
CA GLU A 313 14.22 3.81 -2.85
C GLU A 313 13.29 5.00 -3.05
N LYS A 314 13.47 5.77 -4.14
CA LYS A 314 12.59 6.88 -4.51
C LYS A 314 11.17 6.44 -4.91
N TRP A 315 11.02 5.34 -5.63
CA TRP A 315 9.71 4.77 -5.94
C TRP A 315 8.96 4.32 -4.67
N MET A 316 9.65 3.58 -3.79
CA MET A 316 9.11 3.18 -2.49
C MET A 316 8.65 4.40 -1.68
N GLU A 317 9.50 5.40 -1.50
CA GLU A 317 9.15 6.63 -0.77
C GLU A 317 7.91 7.32 -1.35
N LYS A 318 7.87 7.51 -2.67
CA LYS A 318 6.79 8.25 -3.35
C LYS A 318 5.46 7.51 -3.32
N ILE A 319 5.46 6.18 -3.50
CA ILE A 319 4.24 5.36 -3.38
C ILE A 319 3.77 5.32 -1.93
N LEU A 320 4.68 5.10 -0.96
CA LEU A 320 4.35 5.07 0.46
C LEU A 320 3.73 6.40 0.91
N LEU A 321 4.28 7.55 0.49
CA LEU A 321 3.75 8.89 0.76
C LEU A 321 2.41 9.15 0.08
N ALA A 322 2.21 8.72 -1.17
CA ALA A 322 0.93 8.85 -1.86
C ALA A 322 -0.17 8.02 -1.16
N ARG A 323 0.14 6.80 -0.71
CA ARG A 323 -0.78 5.99 0.11
C ARG A 323 -1.05 6.65 1.47
N SER A 324 -0.03 7.23 2.12
CA SER A 324 -0.21 7.99 3.37
C SER A 324 -1.18 9.17 3.20
N TYR A 325 -1.07 9.91 2.09
CA TYR A 325 -1.94 11.04 1.77
C TYR A 325 -3.40 10.62 1.67
N ILE A 326 -3.68 9.54 0.93
CA ILE A 326 -5.03 9.00 0.72
C ILE A 326 -5.66 8.59 2.06
N LEU A 327 -4.96 7.74 2.83
CA LEU A 327 -5.43 7.26 4.14
C LEU A 327 -5.71 8.39 5.14
N HIS A 328 -4.94 9.48 5.09
CA HIS A 328 -5.14 10.66 5.92
C HIS A 328 -6.38 11.46 5.48
N GLN A 329 -6.56 11.66 4.17
CA GLN A 329 -7.74 12.37 3.64
C GLN A 329 -9.03 11.59 3.90
N GLU A 330 -9.06 10.29 3.66
CA GLU A 330 -10.20 9.40 3.94
C GLU A 330 -10.64 9.50 5.42
N ARG A 331 -9.69 9.38 6.36
CA ARG A 331 -9.97 9.53 7.80
C ARG A 331 -10.46 10.93 8.17
N ASN A 332 -9.92 11.99 7.55
CA ASN A 332 -10.33 13.37 7.80
C ASN A 332 -11.72 13.70 7.24
N ILE A 333 -12.17 13.02 6.19
CA ILE A 333 -13.53 13.15 5.67
C ILE A 333 -14.51 12.44 6.61
N LEU A 334 -14.20 11.21 7.02
CA LEU A 334 -15.05 10.41 7.92
C LEU A 334 -15.22 11.06 9.30
N SER A 335 -14.15 11.61 9.89
CA SER A 335 -14.24 12.31 11.18
C SER A 335 -15.09 13.59 11.11
N LYS A 336 -14.97 14.38 10.03
CA LYS A 336 -15.79 15.56 9.76
C LYS A 336 -17.25 15.24 9.42
N ALA A 337 -17.52 14.05 8.86
CA ALA A 337 -18.88 13.57 8.66
C ALA A 337 -19.53 13.20 10.01
N SER A 338 -18.80 12.49 10.87
CA SER A 338 -19.27 12.11 12.20
C SER A 338 -19.53 13.31 13.12
N SER A 339 -18.78 14.41 13.00
CA SER A 339 -18.98 15.60 13.84
C SER A 339 -20.17 16.49 13.44
N LYS A 340 -20.78 16.27 12.26
CA LYS A 340 -21.99 17.00 11.83
C LYS A 340 -23.30 16.43 12.40
N GLY A 341 -23.26 15.30 13.09
CA GLY A 341 -24.41 14.67 13.75
C GLY A 341 -24.69 15.22 15.16
N HIS A 342 -24.88 16.53 15.34
CA HIS A 342 -25.43 17.08 16.57
C HIS A 342 -26.95 17.31 16.43
N PRO A 343 -27.81 16.72 17.28
CA PRO A 343 -29.22 17.07 17.29
C PRO A 343 -29.38 18.52 17.75
N LYS A 344 -30.18 19.31 17.03
CA LYS A 344 -30.55 20.67 17.46
C LYS A 344 -31.32 20.56 18.78
N SER A 345 -30.72 21.03 19.87
CA SER A 345 -31.41 21.18 21.15
C SER A 345 -32.56 22.19 21.00
N LEU A 346 -33.74 21.79 21.46
CA LEU A 346 -34.90 22.69 21.55
C LEU A 346 -34.64 23.75 22.64
N PRO A 347 -35.14 24.98 22.48
CA PRO A 347 -35.03 26.01 23.51
C PRO A 347 -35.88 25.65 24.75
N PRO A 348 -35.42 25.94 25.98
CA PRO A 348 -36.19 25.67 27.19
C PRO A 348 -37.37 26.65 27.35
N PRO A 349 -38.47 26.23 28.01
CA PRO A 349 -39.64 27.07 28.24
C PRO A 349 -39.37 28.16 29.29
N GLN A 350 -40.02 29.32 29.11
CA GLN A 350 -40.01 30.40 30.09
C GLN A 350 -41.10 30.18 31.16
N THR A 351 -40.72 30.21 32.44
CA THR A 351 -41.60 30.47 33.59
C THR A 351 -40.85 31.34 34.58
N GLY A 352 -41.44 32.46 35.02
CA GLY A 352 -40.74 33.53 35.74
C GLY A 352 -40.92 33.54 37.27
N SER A 353 -40.65 34.72 37.87
CA SER A 353 -40.54 35.01 39.32
C SER A 353 -39.32 34.39 40.03
N THR A 354 -38.61 35.02 40.97
CA THR A 354 -38.63 36.39 41.55
C THR A 354 -37.28 36.61 42.26
N GLY A 355 -36.76 37.85 42.34
CA GLY A 355 -35.59 38.13 43.20
C GLY A 355 -34.85 39.42 42.88
N LEU A 356 -34.96 40.42 43.75
CA LEU A 356 -34.28 41.73 43.62
C LEU A 356 -32.88 41.68 44.26
N SER A 357 -31.88 42.29 43.61
CA SER A 357 -30.80 43.02 44.30
C SER A 357 -30.12 44.05 43.38
N ARG A 358 -30.10 45.30 43.84
CA ARG A 358 -29.21 46.40 43.39
C ARG A 358 -27.86 46.19 44.13
N SER A 359 -26.69 46.71 43.79
CA SER A 359 -26.15 47.69 42.83
C SER A 359 -24.67 47.27 42.55
N LEU A 360 -23.78 47.90 41.76
CA LEU A 360 -23.44 49.31 41.61
C LEU A 360 -22.61 49.54 40.34
N THR A 361 -22.68 50.74 39.77
CA THR A 361 -21.98 51.17 38.53
C THR A 361 -20.49 51.49 38.72
N LYS A 362 -19.69 51.31 37.66
CA LYS A 362 -18.65 52.29 37.28
C LYS A 362 -18.46 52.36 35.76
N ARG A 363 -18.30 53.59 35.24
CA ARG A 363 -18.12 53.93 33.82
C ARG A 363 -16.65 53.94 33.42
N SER A 364 -16.37 53.63 32.16
CA SER A 364 -15.50 54.45 31.30
C SER A 364 -16.06 54.42 29.87
N GLY A 365 -15.95 55.55 29.15
CA GLY A 365 -16.62 55.79 27.87
C GLY A 365 -15.79 55.41 26.63
N PRO A 366 -16.39 55.53 25.42
CA PRO A 366 -15.84 54.96 24.19
C PRO A 366 -15.16 56.00 23.27
N THR A 367 -14.45 55.52 22.26
CA THR A 367 -14.23 56.27 21.01
C THR A 367 -14.40 55.35 19.80
N LEU A 368 -15.39 55.66 18.96
CA LEU A 368 -15.54 55.13 17.61
C LEU A 368 -14.98 56.15 16.62
N VAL A 369 -14.24 55.71 15.60
CA VAL A 369 -14.26 56.36 14.29
C VAL A 369 -14.28 55.28 13.21
N ASN A 370 -15.25 55.40 12.30
CA ASN A 370 -15.44 54.58 11.12
C ASN A 370 -15.65 55.54 9.94
N VAL A 371 -14.87 55.41 8.86
CA VAL A 371 -15.21 55.94 7.53
C VAL A 371 -14.78 54.93 6.48
N ASN A 372 -15.63 54.77 5.47
CA ASN A 372 -15.61 53.71 4.44
C ASN A 372 -14.95 54.24 3.13
N PRO A 373 -15.17 53.73 1.88
CA PRO A 373 -14.09 53.63 0.90
C PRO A 373 -14.29 54.51 -0.35
N ALA A 374 -13.30 54.53 -1.25
CA ALA A 374 -13.41 54.54 -2.72
C ALA A 374 -12.23 55.28 -3.38
N ASN A 375 -11.72 54.70 -4.47
CA ASN A 375 -10.68 55.25 -5.37
C ASN A 375 -9.30 55.41 -4.68
N VAL A 376 -8.16 55.22 -5.35
CA VAL A 376 -7.74 55.81 -6.63
C VAL A 376 -6.74 54.87 -7.34
N PHE A 377 -6.87 54.73 -8.68
CA PHE A 377 -5.84 54.18 -9.59
C PHE A 377 -4.55 55.02 -9.47
N GLU A 378 -3.32 54.55 -9.67
CA GLU A 378 -2.70 54.31 -10.99
C GLU A 378 -1.17 53.99 -10.78
N PRO A 379 -0.24 54.00 -11.77
CA PRO A 379 0.31 52.78 -12.34
C PRO A 379 1.83 52.53 -12.11
N GLY A 380 2.24 51.30 -12.42
CA GLY A 380 3.48 51.05 -13.15
C GLY A 380 4.82 51.01 -12.38
N SER A 381 5.42 49.82 -12.31
CA SER A 381 6.86 49.68 -12.59
C SER A 381 7.17 48.31 -13.17
N LEU A 382 8.19 48.26 -14.03
CA LEU A 382 8.44 47.20 -15.00
C LEU A 382 9.48 46.16 -14.52
N LEU A 383 9.28 44.95 -15.04
CA LEU A 383 10.28 43.96 -15.47
C LEU A 383 11.77 44.40 -15.45
N ARG A 384 12.62 43.52 -14.91
CA ARG A 384 13.99 43.28 -15.40
C ARG A 384 14.40 41.83 -15.16
N GLY A 385 15.10 41.22 -16.13
CA GLY A 385 15.82 39.95 -16.00
C GLY A 385 15.19 38.81 -16.77
#